data_AF-A0A0J8TZI7-F1
#
_entry.id   AF-A0A0J8TZI7-F1
#
_cell.length_a   1.000
_cell.length_b   1.000
_cell.length_c   1.000
_cell.angle_alpha   90.00
_cell.angle_beta   90.00
_cell.angle_gamma   90.00
#
_symmetry.space_group_name_H-M   'P 1'
#
loop_
_entity.id
_entity.type
_entity.pdbx_description
1 polymer ?
#
loop_
_entity_poly.entity_id
_entity_poly.type
_entity_poly.pdbx_seq_one_letter_code
_entity_poly.pdbx_strand_id
1 'polypeptide(L)' 'MPAISLETDRTGWTGSFAAVVELVAKDLLSDGAPVNNMTVESEDEGVVNGSLTGVEDGHLIVDGQRIEIADNVVGFYVND' A
#
# COMPACT_ATOMS: atom_id res chain seq x y z
N MET A 1 -1.38 -14.52 9.65
CA MET A 1 -0.57 -14.49 8.41
C MET A 1 -1.27 -13.49 7.51
N PRO A 2 -0.55 -12.65 6.75
CA PRO A 2 -1.21 -11.74 5.83
C PRO A 2 -1.89 -12.54 4.71
N ALA A 3 -3.11 -12.13 4.35
CA ALA A 3 -3.84 -12.63 3.18
C ALA A 3 -3.13 -12.23 1.88
N ILE A 4 -2.49 -11.05 1.87
CA ILE A 4 -1.64 -10.55 0.79
C ILE A 4 -0.38 -9.94 1.42
N SER A 5 0.79 -10.32 0.92
CA SER A 5 2.06 -9.65 1.26
C SER A 5 2.81 -9.30 -0.02
N LEU A 6 3.16 -8.02 -0.17
CA LEU A 6 4.07 -7.52 -1.19
C LEU A 6 5.21 -6.81 -0.47
N GLU A 7 6.42 -7.30 -0.65
CA GLU A 7 7.61 -6.80 0.05
C GLU A 7 8.76 -6.62 -0.94
N THR A 8 9.60 -5.62 -0.69
CA THR A 8 10.88 -5.43 -1.40
C THR A 8 12.05 -5.69 -0.46
N ASP A 9 13.25 -5.81 -1.02
CA ASP A 9 14.50 -5.92 -0.25
C ASP A 9 14.96 -4.59 0.38
N ARG A 10 14.16 -3.52 0.25
CA ARG A 10 14.45 -2.16 0.76
C ARG A 10 15.74 -1.57 0.19
N THR A 11 16.21 -2.08 -0.95
CA THR A 11 17.42 -1.58 -1.62
C THR A 11 17.06 -0.92 -2.95
N GLY A 12 16.47 0.28 -2.85
CA GLY A 12 16.31 1.21 -3.96
C GLY A 12 15.53 0.65 -5.15
N TRP A 13 14.20 0.71 -5.09
CA TRP A 13 13.36 0.32 -6.22
C TRP A 13 12.53 1.49 -6.73
N THR A 14 12.84 1.88 -7.96
CA THR A 14 12.11 2.90 -8.72
C THR A 14 11.26 2.21 -9.79
N GLY A 15 9.94 2.29 -9.65
CA GLY A 15 8.99 2.13 -10.77
C GLY A 15 8.07 0.90 -10.74
N SER A 16 8.60 -0.31 -10.94
CA SER A 16 7.73 -1.49 -11.17
C SER A 16 7.00 -1.98 -9.91
N PHE A 17 7.63 -1.90 -8.73
CA PHE A 17 6.97 -2.25 -7.47
C PHE A 17 5.82 -1.29 -7.15
N ALA A 18 6.06 0.02 -7.31
CA ALA A 18 5.04 1.04 -7.15
C ALA A 18 3.81 0.76 -8.04
N ALA A 19 4.03 0.41 -9.31
CA ALA A 19 2.95 0.05 -10.22
C ALA A 19 2.17 -1.20 -9.78
N VAL A 20 2.85 -2.20 -9.21
CA VAL A 20 2.20 -3.41 -8.67
C VAL A 20 1.37 -3.08 -7.43
N VAL A 21 1.93 -2.30 -6.49
CA VAL A 21 1.20 -1.85 -5.29
C VAL A 21 -0.05 -1.07 -5.69
N GLU A 22 0.07 -0.14 -6.64
CA GLU A 22 -1.07 0.64 -7.12
C GLU A 22 -2.13 -0.25 -7.78
N LEU A 23 -1.72 -1.22 -8.61
CA LEU A 23 -2.64 -2.15 -9.27
C LEU A 23 -3.39 -3.02 -8.25
N VAL A 24 -2.68 -3.59 -7.29
CA VAL A 24 -3.27 -4.45 -6.24
C VAL A 24 -4.19 -3.63 -5.35
N ALA A 25 -3.80 -2.44 -4.94
CA ALA A 25 -4.65 -1.57 -4.13
C ALA A 25 -5.95 -1.17 -4.86
N LYS A 26 -5.89 -0.91 -6.17
CA LYS A 26 -7.09 -0.66 -7.00
C LYS A 26 -7.97 -1.90 -7.15
N ASP A 27 -7.36 -3.07 -7.33
CA ASP A 27 -8.10 -4.33 -7.44
C ASP A 27 -8.82 -4.67 -6.14
N LEU A 28 -8.17 -4.46 -5.00
CA LEU A 28 -8.78 -4.68 -3.68
C LEU A 28 -9.95 -3.75 -3.38
N LEU A 29 -9.95 -2.53 -3.92
CA LEU A 29 -11.04 -1.57 -3.80
C LEU A 29 -12.10 -1.73 -4.91
N SER A 30 -11.96 -2.71 -5.80
CA SER A 30 -12.81 -2.84 -7.00
C SER A 30 -14.28 -3.13 -6.69
N ASP A 31 -14.58 -3.67 -5.51
CA ASP A 31 -15.94 -3.93 -5.03
C ASP A 31 -16.59 -2.72 -4.34
N GLY A 32 -15.84 -1.60 -4.19
CA GLY A 32 -16.30 -0.38 -3.54
C GLY A 32 -16.29 -0.41 -2.02
N ALA A 33 -15.68 -1.44 -1.39
CA ALA A 33 -15.53 -1.53 0.04
C ALA A 33 -14.10 -1.15 0.50
N PRO A 34 -13.94 -0.50 1.67
CA PRO A 34 -12.64 -0.32 2.27
C PRO A 34 -11.97 -1.65 2.62
N VAL A 35 -10.66 -1.73 2.41
CA VAL A 35 -9.85 -2.87 2.85
C VAL A 35 -9.35 -2.57 4.25
N ASN A 36 -9.85 -3.31 5.23
CA ASN A 36 -9.46 -3.13 6.63
C ASN A 36 -8.20 -3.92 6.96
N ASN A 37 -7.59 -3.62 8.10
CA ASN A 37 -6.45 -4.38 8.65
C ASN A 37 -5.24 -4.41 7.70
N MET A 38 -4.97 -3.28 7.03
CA MET A 38 -3.83 -3.11 6.15
C MET A 38 -2.63 -2.55 6.92
N THR A 39 -1.44 -3.00 6.53
CA THR A 39 -0.17 -2.38 6.90
C THR A 39 0.54 -1.92 5.63
N VAL A 40 1.07 -0.70 5.65
CA VAL A 40 1.94 -0.14 4.62
C VAL A 40 3.25 0.24 5.30
N GLU A 41 4.36 -0.26 4.78
CA GLU A 41 5.69 0.16 5.18
C GLU A 41 6.28 1.05 4.09
N SER A 42 6.69 2.25 4.50
CA SER A 42 7.35 3.26 3.68
C SER A 42 8.70 3.61 4.30
N GLU A 43 9.68 3.96 3.47
CA GLU A 43 10.99 4.43 3.97
C GLU A 43 10.87 5.79 4.67
N ASP A 44 9.97 6.66 4.20
CA ASP A 44 9.83 8.03 4.69
C ASP A 44 8.80 8.15 5.83
N GLU A 45 7.67 7.46 5.73
CA GLU A 45 6.59 7.54 6.73
C GLU A 45 6.66 6.43 7.79
N GLY A 46 7.52 5.42 7.57
CA GLY A 46 7.62 4.26 8.45
C GLY A 46 6.46 3.28 8.27
N VAL A 47 5.94 2.75 9.38
CA VAL A 47 4.86 1.75 9.35
C VAL A 47 3.51 2.41 9.61
N VAL A 48 2.63 2.36 8.62
CA VAL A 48 1.25 2.84 8.69
C VAL A 48 0.30 1.65 8.76
N ASN A 49 -0.59 1.63 9.75
CA ASN A 49 -1.61 0.60 9.90
C ASN A 49 -2.99 1.23 9.83
N GLY A 50 -3.92 0.61 9.12
CA GLY A 50 -5.27 1.15 9.02
C GLY A 50 -6.12 0.50 7.96
N SER A 51 -7.10 1.25 7.47
CA SER A 51 -7.96 0.83 6.37
C SER A 51 -7.60 1.58 5.09
N LEU A 52 -7.37 0.85 4.00
CA LEU A 52 -7.27 1.43 2.67
C LEU A 52 -8.66 1.81 2.20
N THR A 53 -8.86 3.08 1.87
CA THR A 53 -10.13 3.63 1.41
C THR A 53 -10.07 4.20 -0.01
N GLY A 54 -8.87 4.34 -0.57
CA GLY A 54 -8.69 4.94 -1.89
C GLY A 54 -7.27 4.79 -2.43
N VAL A 55 -7.15 4.95 -3.75
CA VAL A 55 -5.89 5.10 -4.47
C VAL A 55 -6.03 6.27 -5.42
N GLU A 56 -5.27 7.33 -5.22
CA GLU A 56 -5.42 8.59 -5.95
C GLU A 56 -4.06 9.19 -6.30
N ASP A 57 -3.85 9.57 -7.56
CA ASP A 57 -2.65 10.29 -8.02
C ASP A 57 -1.32 9.69 -7.51
N GLY A 58 -1.18 8.36 -7.56
CA GLY A 58 0.03 7.67 -7.08
C GLY A 58 0.15 7.58 -5.56
N HIS A 59 -0.92 7.83 -4.80
CA HIS A 59 -0.97 7.71 -3.35
C HIS A 59 -1.96 6.63 -2.92
N LEU A 60 -1.66 5.95 -1.81
CA LEU A 60 -2.61 5.16 -1.04
C LEU A 60 -3.30 6.06 -0.02
N ILE A 61 -4.60 5.88 0.17
CA ILE A 61 -5.35 6.54 1.24
C ILE A 61 -5.58 5.53 2.36
N VAL A 62 -4.77 5.59 3.41
CA VAL A 62 -4.81 4.64 4.54
C VAL A 62 -5.16 5.40 5.81
N ASP A 63 -6.29 5.04 6.44
CA ASP A 63 -6.84 5.73 7.63
C ASP A 63 -6.94 7.26 7.47
N GLY A 64 -7.24 7.71 6.25
CA GLY A 64 -7.32 9.13 5.90
C GLY A 64 -5.97 9.81 5.67
N GLN A 65 -4.85 9.10 5.79
CA GLN A 65 -3.51 9.57 5.44
C GLN A 65 -3.22 9.27 3.96
N ARG A 66 -2.55 10.21 3.29
CA ARG A 66 -2.04 10.02 1.92
C ARG A 66 -0.61 9.52 2.02
N ILE A 67 -0.34 8.32 1.51
CA ILE A 67 0.98 7.68 1.49
C ILE A 67 1.43 7.62 0.04
N GLU A 68 2.53 8.29 -0.29
CA GLU A 68 3.03 8.32 -1.67
C GLU A 68 3.61 6.94 -2.03
N ILE A 69 3.10 6.33 -3.10
CA ILE A 69 3.56 4.99 -3.54
C ILE A 69 4.99 5.08 -4.10
N ALA A 70 5.31 6.23 -4.71
CA ALA A 70 6.62 6.50 -5.29
C ALA A 70 7.71 6.78 -4.23
N ASP A 71 7.35 7.18 -3.00
CA ASP A 71 8.27 7.49 -1.89
C ASP A 71 8.74 6.23 -1.16
N ASN A 72 9.02 5.19 -1.94
CA ASN A 72 9.58 3.92 -1.46
C ASN A 72 8.64 3.19 -0.49
N VAL A 73 7.38 2.95 -0.89
CA VAL A 73 6.65 1.83 -0.27
C VAL A 73 7.50 0.58 -0.44
N VAL A 74 7.85 -0.04 0.68
CA VAL A 74 8.70 -1.24 0.76
C VAL A 74 7.94 -2.46 1.24
N GLY A 75 6.76 -2.26 1.81
CA GLY A 75 5.88 -3.32 2.27
C GLY A 75 4.41 -2.93 2.14
N PHE A 76 3.59 -3.85 1.65
CA PHE A 76 2.15 -3.71 1.53
C PHE A 76 1.49 -5.03 1.94
N TYR A 77 0.69 -4.98 2.99
CA TYR A 77 0.17 -6.16 3.67
C TYR A 77 -1.33 -6.01 3.93
N VAL A 78 -2.11 -7.02 3.58
CA VAL A 78 -3.50 -7.16 3.99
C VAL A 78 -3.57 -8.29 5.00
N ASN A 79 -4.00 -8.00 6.22
CA ASN A 79 -4.06 -8.99 7.30
C ASN A 79 -5.47 -9.56 7.45
N ASP A 80 -5.57 -10.87 7.71
CA ASP A 80 -6.83 -11.55 8.09
C ASP A 80 -7.36 -11.10 9.46
#